data_AF-A0A662U2A1-F1
#
_entry.id   AF-A0A662U2A1-F1
#
_cell.length_a   1.000
_cell.length_b   1.000
_cell.length_c   1.000
_cell.angle_alpha   90.00
_cell.angle_beta   90.00
_cell.angle_gamma   90.00
#
_symmetry.space_group_name_H-M   'P 1'
#
loop_
_entity.id
_entity.type
_entity.pdbx_description
1 polymer ?
#
loop_
_entity_poly.entity_id
_entity_poly.type
_entity_poly.pdbx_seq_one_letter_code
_entity_poly.pdbx_strand_id
1 'polypeptide(L)'
;MSNYNEIVLKQGSTIVAYLAPNFTVEPVIKNNPINFARPRGRGPLTKDLGRVNLEIVVQGTFLDSDELPPDHVAALETLFGVAPGTPITAVDQVNRLWYYAWEGGRFILEDGADTWDAETAVALDIEDGTYPSVIIGEVRRTADAGVTKRTYMIRLIPGFKS
;
A
#
# COMPACT_ATOMS: atom_id res chain seq x y z
N MET A 1 6.56 20.76 8.87
CA MET A 1 6.52 19.51 9.67
C MET A 1 5.90 18.46 8.78
N SER A 2 6.54 17.31 8.58
CA SER A 2 5.93 16.22 7.83
C SER A 2 4.78 15.63 8.63
N ASN A 3 3.61 15.45 8.02
CA ASN A 3 2.42 14.99 8.72
C ASN A 3 2.33 13.46 8.60
N TYR A 4 2.41 12.74 9.71
CA TYR A 4 2.44 11.26 9.70
C TYR A 4 1.12 10.63 9.24
N ASN A 5 0.03 11.40 9.25
CA ASN A 5 -1.29 10.95 8.83
C ASN A 5 -1.60 11.30 7.35
N GLU A 6 -0.61 11.76 6.59
CA GLU A 6 -0.80 12.12 5.18
C GLU A 6 -1.00 10.87 4.31
N ILE A 7 -0.31 9.77 4.63
CA ILE A 7 -0.46 8.48 3.94
C ILE A 7 -0.82 7.42 4.97
N VAL A 8 -2.06 6.95 4.93
CA VAL A 8 -2.61 6.02 5.94
C VAL A 8 -3.34 4.88 5.26
N LEU A 9 -3.05 3.66 5.70
CA LEU A 9 -3.81 2.48 5.33
C LEU A 9 -4.76 2.10 6.46
N LYS A 10 -6.04 1.90 6.16
CA LYS A 10 -7.09 1.54 7.12
C LYS A 10 -7.88 0.33 6.65
N GLN A 11 -8.50 -0.36 7.59
CA GLN A 11 -9.54 -1.36 7.34
C GLN A 11 -10.79 -0.96 8.14
N GLY A 12 -11.82 -0.48 7.43
CA GLY A 12 -12.93 0.23 8.06
C GLY A 12 -12.41 1.44 8.84
N SER A 13 -12.77 1.54 10.13
CA SER A 13 -12.27 2.60 11.02
C SER A 13 -10.90 2.28 11.67
N THR A 14 -10.35 1.07 11.45
CA THR A 14 -9.10 0.66 12.10
C THR A 14 -7.91 1.08 11.27
N ILE A 15 -6.97 1.81 11.87
CA ILE A 15 -5.70 2.11 11.22
C ILE A 15 -4.86 0.84 11.17
N VAL A 16 -4.35 0.52 9.99
CA VAL A 16 -3.47 -0.61 9.74
C VAL A 16 -2.02 -0.16 9.81
N ALA A 17 -1.67 0.90 9.08
CA ALA A 17 -0.33 1.45 9.04
C ALA A 17 -0.33 2.96 8.75
N TYR A 18 0.59 3.68 9.40
CA TYR A 18 1.03 5.00 8.96
C TYR A 18 2.20 4.82 8.01
N LEU A 19 2.09 5.37 6.80
CA LEU A 19 3.09 5.23 5.74
C LEU A 19 3.80 6.57 5.50
N ALA A 20 3.23 7.70 5.87
CA ALA A 20 3.95 8.96 5.85
C ALA A 20 4.99 9.04 7.00
N PRO A 21 6.06 9.82 6.83
CA PRO A 21 6.44 10.57 5.62
C PRO A 21 7.40 9.80 4.70
N ASN A 22 7.81 8.60 5.10
CA ASN A 22 8.91 7.88 4.46
C ASN A 22 8.47 7.00 3.29
N PHE A 23 7.19 7.08 2.91
CA PHE A 23 6.65 6.39 1.76
C PHE A 23 6.14 7.37 0.71
N THR A 24 6.20 6.93 -0.54
CA THR A 24 5.57 7.58 -1.70
C THR A 24 4.52 6.65 -2.27
N VAL A 25 3.45 7.24 -2.79
CA VAL A 25 2.35 6.53 -3.45
C VAL A 25 2.46 6.78 -4.95
N GLU A 26 2.48 5.71 -5.74
CA GLU A 26 2.57 5.78 -7.19
C GLU A 26 1.46 4.95 -7.84
N PRO A 27 0.48 5.58 -8.50
CA PRO A 27 -0.46 4.87 -9.37
C PRO A 27 0.27 4.34 -10.61
N VAL A 28 0.16 3.05 -10.87
CA VAL A 28 0.78 2.36 -12.01
C VAL A 28 -0.29 1.71 -12.86
N ILE A 29 -0.31 2.05 -14.15
CA ILE A 29 -1.18 1.43 -15.13
C ILE A 29 -0.39 0.33 -15.85
N LYS A 30 -0.87 -0.91 -15.75
CA LYS A 30 -0.29 -2.06 -16.44
C LYS A 30 -1.22 -2.57 -17.53
N ASN A 31 -0.67 -2.83 -18.70
CA ASN A 31 -1.29 -3.67 -19.70
C ASN A 31 -0.70 -5.08 -19.57
N ASN A 32 -1.53 -6.11 -19.44
CA ASN A 32 -1.10 -7.51 -19.31
C ASN A 32 -1.27 -8.25 -20.65
N PRO A 33 -0.27 -8.24 -21.55
CA PRO A 33 -0.31 -9.07 -22.73
C PRO A 33 -0.07 -10.55 -22.37
N ILE A 34 -0.81 -11.46 -22.99
CA ILE A 34 -0.53 -12.91 -22.85
C ILE A 34 0.32 -13.38 -24.02
N ASN A 35 1.41 -14.08 -23.70
CA ASN A 35 2.26 -14.74 -24.68
C ASN A 35 1.82 -16.19 -24.86
N PHE A 36 1.50 -16.58 -26.09
CA PHE A 36 1.23 -17.98 -26.44
C PHE A 36 2.34 -18.50 -27.36
N ALA A 37 2.74 -19.75 -27.12
CA ALA A 37 3.59 -20.48 -28.07
C ALA A 37 2.79 -20.80 -29.34
N ARG A 38 3.38 -20.55 -30.52
CA ARG A 38 2.74 -20.91 -31.79
C ARG A 38 2.67 -22.45 -31.90
N PRO A 39 1.52 -23.04 -32.27
CA PRO A 39 1.41 -24.47 -32.53
C PRO A 39 2.35 -24.96 -33.64
N ARG A 40 2.67 -24.10 -34.63
CA ARG A 40 3.67 -24.34 -35.68
C ARG A 40 4.33 -23.01 -36.09
N GLY A 41 5.59 -22.80 -35.73
CA GLY A 41 6.38 -21.61 -36.13
C GLY A 41 7.39 -21.17 -35.06
N ARG A 42 8.35 -20.31 -35.45
CA ARG A 42 9.39 -19.74 -34.55
C ARG A 42 8.90 -18.39 -33.99
N GLY A 43 8.99 -18.22 -32.66
CA GLY A 43 8.71 -16.95 -31.95
C GLY A 43 7.36 -16.88 -31.23
N PRO A 44 7.26 -16.13 -30.11
CA PRO A 44 6.01 -15.96 -29.35
C PRO A 44 4.98 -15.14 -30.13
N LEU A 45 3.69 -15.46 -29.95
CA LEU A 45 2.59 -14.54 -30.28
C LEU A 45 2.18 -13.82 -29.00
N THR A 46 2.35 -12.51 -28.98
CA THR A 46 1.83 -11.64 -27.93
C THR A 46 0.42 -11.21 -28.33
N LYS A 47 -0.59 -11.62 -27.58
CA LYS A 47 -1.95 -11.10 -27.72
C LYS A 47 -2.18 -10.06 -26.64
N ASP A 48 -2.35 -8.82 -27.06
CA ASP A 48 -2.91 -7.79 -26.17
C ASP A 48 -4.36 -8.15 -25.86
N LEU A 49 -4.68 -8.27 -24.58
CA LEU A 49 -6.04 -8.56 -24.13
C LEU A 49 -6.88 -7.30 -23.94
N GLY A 50 -6.29 -6.10 -24.09
CA GLY A 50 -6.96 -4.84 -23.80
C GLY A 50 -7.37 -4.69 -22.33
N ARG A 51 -6.76 -5.47 -21.43
CA ARG A 51 -7.03 -5.43 -19.99
C ARG A 51 -6.02 -4.51 -19.33
N VAL A 52 -6.47 -3.29 -19.06
CA VAL A 52 -5.73 -2.30 -18.28
C VAL A 52 -6.01 -2.57 -16.80
N ASN A 53 -4.96 -2.85 -16.03
CA ASN A 53 -5.04 -2.99 -14.58
C ASN A 53 -4.40 -1.75 -13.96
N LEU A 54 -5.14 -1.10 -13.06
CA LEU A 54 -4.59 -0.09 -12.17
C LEU A 54 -4.02 -0.80 -10.94
N GLU A 55 -2.81 -0.42 -10.56
CA GLU A 55 -2.20 -0.80 -9.29
C GLU A 55 -1.73 0.47 -8.59
N ILE A 56 -1.70 0.47 -7.27
CA ILE A 56 -1.05 1.52 -6.49
C ILE A 56 0.16 0.89 -5.83
N VAL A 57 1.31 1.49 -6.02
CA VAL A 57 2.56 1.03 -5.43
C VAL A 57 2.96 2.03 -4.36
N VAL A 58 2.98 1.59 -3.11
CA VAL A 58 3.43 2.41 -1.98
C VAL A 58 4.82 1.94 -1.59
N GLN A 59 5.83 2.81 -1.70
CA GLN A 59 7.24 2.44 -1.48
C GLN A 59 7.89 3.33 -0.45
N GLY A 60 8.64 2.73 0.46
CA GLY A 60 9.25 3.51 1.52
C GLY A 60 9.92 2.67 2.59
N THR A 61 10.21 3.30 3.73
CA THR A 61 10.95 2.69 4.84
C THR A 61 10.23 2.92 6.16
N PHE A 62 9.98 1.84 6.88
CA PHE A 62 9.60 1.92 8.29
C PHE A 62 10.84 2.23 9.14
N LEU A 63 10.69 3.15 10.09
CA LEU A 63 11.72 3.51 11.05
C LEU A 63 11.30 3.07 12.45
N ASP A 64 12.28 2.86 13.32
CA ASP A 64 12.02 2.63 14.73
C ASP A 64 11.46 3.91 15.37
N SER A 65 10.67 3.78 16.44
CA SER A 65 9.98 4.92 17.06
C SER A 65 10.93 6.01 17.57
N ASP A 66 12.17 5.67 17.93
CA ASP A 66 13.19 6.63 18.38
C ASP A 66 13.77 7.50 17.24
N GLU A 67 13.57 7.09 15.99
CA GLU A 67 13.91 7.86 14.78
C GLU A 67 12.74 8.73 14.27
N LEU A 68 11.58 8.71 14.94
CA LEU A 68 10.35 9.38 14.50
C LEU A 68 10.01 10.63 15.33
N PRO A 69 9.27 11.60 14.76
CA PRO A 69 8.76 12.74 15.52
C PRO A 69 7.81 12.31 16.65
N PRO A 70 7.76 13.04 17.79
CA PRO A 70 6.97 12.66 18.96
C PRO A 70 5.49 12.36 18.70
N ASP A 71 4.84 13.16 17.84
CA ASP A 71 3.42 12.98 17.53
C ASP A 71 3.16 11.66 16.77
N HIS A 72 4.09 11.26 15.91
CA HIS A 72 4.00 9.97 15.21
C HIS A 72 4.23 8.81 16.19
N VAL A 73 5.17 8.95 17.14
CA VAL A 73 5.39 7.95 18.18
C VAL A 73 4.13 7.73 19.01
N ALA A 74 3.48 8.80 19.49
CA ALA A 74 2.24 8.69 20.26
C ALA A 74 1.12 8.00 19.46
N ALA A 75 1.04 8.25 18.15
CA ALA A 75 0.09 7.58 17.26
C ALA A 75 0.39 6.09 17.10
N LEU A 76 1.67 5.70 17.01
CA LEU A 76 2.10 4.30 16.98
C LEU A 76 1.82 3.62 18.33
N GLU A 77 2.09 4.26 19.46
CA GLU A 77 1.79 3.71 20.79
C GLU A 77 0.31 3.39 20.96
N THR A 78 -0.54 4.32 20.51
CA THR A 78 -1.99 4.12 20.45
C THR A 78 -2.36 2.98 19.51
N LEU A 79 -1.77 2.93 18.32
CA LEU A 79 -2.02 1.89 17.30
C LEU A 79 -1.67 0.49 17.81
N PHE A 80 -0.57 0.37 18.56
CA PHE A 80 -0.09 -0.89 19.13
C PHE A 80 -0.68 -1.20 20.51
N GLY A 81 -1.41 -0.25 21.12
CA GLY A 81 -2.01 -0.41 22.44
C GLY A 81 -0.98 -0.58 23.56
N VAL A 82 0.18 0.06 23.41
CA VAL A 82 1.31 -0.02 24.37
C VAL A 82 1.37 1.23 25.26
N ALA A 83 2.10 1.13 26.38
CA ALA A 83 2.30 2.27 27.26
C ALA A 83 3.18 3.34 26.58
N PRO A 84 2.98 4.64 26.88
CA PRO A 84 3.83 5.70 26.35
C PRO A 84 5.31 5.51 26.69
N GLY A 85 6.18 5.78 25.72
CA GLY A 85 7.62 5.54 25.77
C GLY A 85 8.04 4.09 25.47
N THR A 86 7.11 3.20 25.12
CA THR A 86 7.47 1.82 24.73
C THR A 86 8.09 1.85 23.33
N PRO A 87 9.31 1.33 23.12
CA PRO A 87 9.90 1.26 21.79
C PRO A 87 9.07 0.41 20.83
N ILE A 88 8.77 0.95 19.66
CA ILE A 88 8.09 0.25 18.57
C ILE A 88 9.05 0.16 17.40
N THR A 89 9.40 -1.05 17.00
CA THR A 89 10.38 -1.24 15.93
C THR A 89 9.72 -1.15 14.55
N ALA A 90 10.51 -0.90 13.53
CA ALA A 90 10.10 -1.04 12.14
C ALA A 90 9.60 -2.47 11.84
N VAL A 91 10.14 -3.48 12.55
CA VAL A 91 9.70 -4.87 12.41
C VAL A 91 8.28 -5.07 12.95
N ASP A 92 7.93 -4.45 14.08
CA ASP A 92 6.59 -4.54 14.64
C ASP A 92 5.54 -3.93 13.71
N GLN A 93 5.85 -2.77 13.13
CA GLN A 93 5.05 -2.09 12.11
C GLN A 93 4.82 -2.98 10.87
N VAL A 94 5.89 -3.59 10.37
CA VAL A 94 5.82 -4.51 9.23
C VAL A 94 5.02 -5.77 9.56
N ASN A 95 5.21 -6.36 10.75
CA ASN A 95 4.47 -7.55 11.18
C ASN A 95 2.97 -7.29 11.26
N ARG A 96 2.57 -6.11 11.75
CA ARG A 96 1.17 -5.68 11.75
C ARG A 96 0.62 -5.58 10.32
N LEU A 97 1.34 -4.93 9.42
CA LEU A 97 0.93 -4.85 8.01
C LEU A 97 0.77 -6.25 7.38
N TRP A 98 1.71 -7.16 7.64
CA TRP A 98 1.63 -8.55 7.17
C TRP A 98 0.43 -9.30 7.71
N TYR A 99 0.10 -9.12 9.00
CA TYR A 99 -1.09 -9.71 9.60
C TYR A 99 -2.36 -9.34 8.81
N TYR A 100 -2.56 -8.05 8.53
CA TYR A 100 -3.71 -7.60 7.74
C TYR A 100 -3.65 -8.04 6.27
N ALA A 101 -2.45 -8.10 5.68
CA ALA A 101 -2.28 -8.64 4.34
C ALA A 101 -2.69 -10.13 4.25
N TRP A 102 -2.43 -10.91 5.30
CA TRP A 102 -2.85 -12.32 5.39
C TRP A 102 -4.33 -12.50 5.71
N GLU A 103 -4.88 -11.70 6.61
CA GLU A 103 -6.32 -11.68 6.88
C GLU A 103 -7.12 -11.30 5.63
N GLY A 104 -6.55 -10.40 4.82
CA GLY A 104 -7.13 -9.91 3.59
C GLY A 104 -8.29 -8.96 3.85
N GLY A 105 -9.17 -8.83 2.85
CA GLY A 105 -10.27 -7.88 2.88
C GLY A 105 -9.95 -6.59 2.12
N ARG A 106 -10.83 -5.60 2.30
CA ARG A 106 -10.74 -4.30 1.62
C ARG A 106 -10.19 -3.26 2.57
N PHE A 107 -9.39 -2.37 2.02
CA PHE A 107 -8.69 -1.34 2.74
C PHE A 107 -9.02 0.02 2.12
N ILE A 108 -8.88 1.04 2.96
CA ILE A 108 -8.92 2.44 2.59
C ILE A 108 -7.48 2.93 2.58
N LEU A 109 -7.04 3.50 1.46
CA LEU A 109 -5.78 4.25 1.40
C LEU A 109 -6.12 5.73 1.35
N GLU A 110 -5.60 6.48 2.31
CA GLU A 110 -5.58 7.94 2.28
C GLU A 110 -4.17 8.38 1.84
N ASP A 111 -4.10 9.32 0.90
CA ASP A 111 -2.87 9.93 0.39
C ASP A 111 -3.11 11.42 0.14
N GLY A 112 -2.87 12.24 1.14
CA GLY A 112 -3.12 13.68 1.09
C GLY A 112 -4.61 13.99 0.87
N ALA A 113 -4.94 14.48 -0.34
CA ALA A 113 -6.32 14.75 -0.75
C ALA A 113 -6.99 13.55 -1.42
N ASP A 114 -6.22 12.58 -1.92
CA ASP A 114 -6.75 11.41 -2.59
C ASP A 114 -7.18 10.35 -1.57
N THR A 115 -8.38 9.78 -1.75
CA THR A 115 -8.93 8.74 -0.89
C THR A 115 -9.39 7.55 -1.73
N TRP A 116 -8.94 6.34 -1.38
CA TRP A 116 -9.29 5.10 -2.05
C TRP A 116 -10.23 4.28 -1.17
N ASP A 117 -11.50 4.68 -1.09
CA ASP A 117 -12.51 4.06 -0.23
C ASP A 117 -13.83 3.72 -0.94
N ALA A 118 -14.04 4.16 -2.19
CA ALA A 118 -15.31 3.94 -2.88
C ALA A 118 -15.61 2.44 -3.03
N GLU A 119 -16.75 2.02 -2.47
CA GLU A 119 -17.17 0.62 -2.53
C GLU A 119 -17.90 0.26 -3.83
N THR A 120 -18.46 1.27 -4.51
CA THR A 120 -19.27 1.13 -5.73
C THR A 120 -18.93 2.20 -6.75
N ALA A 121 -19.29 1.96 -8.02
CA ALA A 121 -19.08 2.92 -9.10
C ALA A 121 -19.86 4.24 -8.93
N VAL A 122 -20.96 4.25 -8.15
CA VAL A 122 -21.75 5.46 -7.90
C VAL A 122 -21.08 6.36 -6.86
N ALA A 123 -20.30 5.77 -5.95
CA ALA A 123 -19.54 6.50 -4.93
C ALA A 123 -18.18 7.00 -5.45
N LEU A 124 -17.83 6.69 -6.70
CA LEU A 124 -16.58 7.12 -7.31
C LEU A 124 -16.68 8.59 -7.72
N ASP A 125 -15.69 9.39 -7.31
CA ASP A 125 -15.56 10.78 -7.73
C ASP A 125 -14.09 11.09 -8.05
N ILE A 126 -13.71 10.87 -9.30
CA ILE A 126 -12.32 11.06 -9.75
C ILE A 126 -11.93 12.54 -9.72
N GLU A 127 -12.89 13.46 -9.90
CA GLU A 127 -12.61 14.89 -9.91
C GLU A 127 -12.32 15.41 -8.49
N ASP A 128 -12.95 14.81 -7.49
CA ASP A 128 -12.72 15.11 -6.06
C ASP A 128 -11.72 14.16 -5.38
N GLY A 129 -10.99 13.34 -6.16
CA GLY A 129 -9.92 12.45 -5.64
C GLY A 129 -10.42 11.22 -4.89
N THR A 130 -11.68 10.82 -5.07
CA THR A 130 -12.26 9.61 -4.48
C THR A 130 -12.21 8.44 -5.47
N TYR A 131 -11.46 7.40 -5.12
CA TYR A 131 -11.16 6.24 -5.96
C TYR A 131 -11.67 4.93 -5.34
N PRO A 132 -11.71 3.81 -6.09
CA PRO A 132 -12.17 2.53 -5.56
C PRO A 132 -11.29 2.05 -4.40
N SER A 133 -11.92 1.48 -3.37
CA SER A 133 -11.21 0.78 -2.30
C SER A 133 -10.24 -0.29 -2.80
N VAL A 134 -9.21 -0.56 -2.01
CA VAL A 134 -8.07 -1.37 -2.42
C VAL A 134 -8.00 -2.71 -1.68
N ILE A 135 -7.29 -3.67 -2.25
CA ILE A 135 -6.84 -4.88 -1.56
C ILE A 135 -5.32 -4.92 -1.54
N ILE A 136 -4.72 -5.50 -0.49
CA ILE A 136 -3.27 -5.72 -0.45
C ILE A 136 -2.95 -6.91 -1.36
N GLY A 137 -2.31 -6.64 -2.49
CA GLY A 137 -1.89 -7.65 -3.46
C GLY A 137 -0.50 -8.22 -3.21
N GLU A 138 0.40 -7.44 -2.60
CA GLU A 138 1.75 -7.88 -2.24
C GLU A 138 2.33 -6.94 -1.17
N VAL A 139 3.02 -7.50 -0.19
CA VAL A 139 3.97 -6.77 0.65
C VAL A 139 5.33 -7.39 0.39
N ARG A 140 6.32 -6.60 -0.03
CA ARG A 140 7.65 -7.12 -0.36
C ARG A 140 8.73 -6.21 0.19
N ARG A 141 9.76 -6.81 0.77
CA ARG A 141 11.02 -6.10 1.04
C ARG A 141 11.79 -5.92 -0.27
N THR A 142 12.12 -4.69 -0.61
CA THR A 142 13.07 -4.40 -1.69
C THR A 142 14.47 -4.47 -1.08
N ALA A 143 15.26 -5.45 -1.54
CA ALA A 143 16.63 -5.63 -1.06
C ALA A 143 17.59 -4.97 -2.04
N ASP A 144 18.12 -3.82 -1.65
CA ASP A 144 19.29 -3.25 -2.31
C ASP A 144 20.54 -3.72 -1.57
N ALA A 145 21.45 -4.38 -2.30
CA ALA A 145 22.71 -4.84 -1.74
C ALA A 145 23.51 -3.64 -1.19
N GLY A 146 23.84 -3.68 0.11
CA GLY A 146 24.64 -2.65 0.77
C GLY A 146 23.84 -1.56 1.49
N VAL A 147 22.51 -1.59 1.49
CA VAL A 147 21.68 -0.63 2.25
C VAL A 147 21.33 -1.20 3.63
N THR A 148 21.62 -0.45 4.69
CA THR A 148 21.32 -0.84 6.09
C THR A 148 19.83 -0.70 6.42
N LYS A 149 19.14 0.26 5.80
CA LYS A 149 17.70 0.49 5.98
C LYS A 149 16.87 -0.44 5.09
N ARG A 150 15.78 -0.98 5.65
CA ARG A 150 14.91 -1.93 4.96
C ARG A 150 13.81 -1.18 4.22
N THR A 151 13.90 -1.12 2.90
CA THR A 151 12.85 -0.55 2.06
C THR A 151 11.79 -1.61 1.74
N TYR A 152 10.54 -1.17 1.66
CA TYR A 152 9.37 -1.99 1.42
C TYR A 152 8.56 -1.42 0.27
N MET A 153 7.96 -2.33 -0.48
CA MET A 153 6.96 -2.05 -1.51
C MET A 153 5.66 -2.75 -1.10
N ILE A 154 4.57 -1.99 -1.11
CA ILE A 154 3.22 -2.45 -0.86
C ILE A 154 2.44 -2.26 -2.16
N ARG A 155 2.01 -3.35 -2.77
CA ARG A 155 1.18 -3.31 -3.98
C ARG A 155 -0.28 -3.42 -3.59
N LEU A 156 -1.03 -2.39 -3.89
CA LEU A 156 -2.46 -2.31 -3.66
C LEU A 156 -3.20 -2.40 -5.00
N ILE A 157 -4.32 -3.11 -5.01
CA ILE A 157 -5.13 -3.32 -6.22
C ILE A 157 -6.50 -2.67 -5.98
N PRO A 158 -6.81 -1.55 -6.66
CA PRO A 158 -8.12 -0.92 -6.59
C PRO A 158 -9.20 -1.77 -7.25
N GLY A 159 -10.42 -1.71 -6.72
CA GLY A 159 -11.59 -2.32 -7.36
C GLY A 159 -12.88 -2.05 -6.60
N PHE A 160 -13.98 -2.67 -7.04
CA PHE A 160 -15.26 -2.68 -6.31
C PHE A 160 -15.55 -4.06 -5.72
N LYS A 161 -16.43 -4.11 -4.72
CA LYS A 161 -16.86 -5.37 -4.12
C LYS A 161 -17.79 -6.02 -5.15
N SER A 162 -17.40 -7.19 -5.64
CA SER A 162 -18.24 -8.00 -6.52
C SER A 162 -19.40 -8.62 -5.76
#